data_AF-A0A1T2CHT1-F1
#
_entry.id   AF-A0A1T2CHT1-F1
#
_cell.length_a   1.000
_cell.length_b   1.000
_cell.length_c   1.000
_cell.angle_alpha   90.00
_cell.angle_beta   90.00
_cell.angle_gamma   90.00
#
_symmetry.space_group_name_H-M   'P 1'
#
loop_
_entity.id
_entity.type
_entity.pdbx_description
1 polymer ?
#
loop_
_entity_poly.entity_id
_entity_poly.type
_entity_poly.pdbx_seq_one_letter_code
_entity_poly.pdbx_strand_id
1 'polypeptide(L)'
;MARTTQYRPVQNDGSVSLDLGSGLEPRNPFKADAVMGVDIRESEDGTIVSADLAIEAIPFESDSFDFVTAFDLIEHIPRIIYAPERRFCFVELMNEIYRVLKPGGLFYSFTPAYPASAAWRDPTHVNIITDETFHVFR
;
A
#
# COMPACT_ATOMS: atom_id res chain seq x y z
N MET A 1 17.96 -3.84 -11.47
CA MET A 1 17.86 -2.49 -12.06
C MET A 1 16.40 -2.11 -12.01
N ALA A 2 16.01 -1.26 -11.05
CA ALA A 2 14.65 -0.72 -11.01
C ALA A 2 14.42 0.02 -12.33
N ARG A 3 13.48 -0.46 -13.15
CA ARG A 3 13.02 0.29 -14.31
C ARG A 3 12.26 1.48 -13.75
N THR A 4 12.88 2.65 -13.80
CA THR A 4 12.20 3.90 -13.54
C THR A 4 11.24 4.13 -14.70
N THR A 5 10.06 3.52 -14.63
CA THR A 5 8.92 3.94 -15.44
C THR A 5 8.73 5.41 -15.12
N GLN A 6 8.93 6.28 -16.11
CA GLN A 6 8.84 7.72 -15.92
C GLN A 6 7.41 8.07 -15.50
N TYR A 7 7.17 8.11 -14.20
CA TYR A 7 6.00 8.75 -13.62
C TYR A 7 6.00 10.19 -14.12
N ARG A 8 5.03 10.51 -14.98
CA ARG A 8 4.73 11.89 -15.31
C ARG A 8 3.82 12.40 -14.20
N PRO A 9 4.26 13.32 -13.34
CA PRO A 9 3.37 13.90 -12.35
C PRO A 9 2.17 14.48 -13.09
N VAL A 10 0.98 13.98 -12.78
CA VAL A 10 -0.25 14.53 -13.31
C VAL A 10 -0.34 15.94 -12.72
N GLN A 11 -0.05 16.96 -13.52
CA GLN A 11 -0.46 18.32 -13.18
C GLN A 11 -1.98 18.38 -13.34
N ASN A 12 -2.71 17.98 -12.30
CA ASN A 12 -4.15 18.14 -12.23
C ASN A 12 -4.53 18.96 -10.99
N ASP A 13 -5.57 19.77 -11.15
CA ASP A 13 -6.35 20.35 -10.05
C ASP A 13 -7.21 19.30 -9.32
N GLY A 14 -7.26 18.07 -9.87
CA GLY A 14 -7.96 16.91 -9.35
C GLY A 14 -7.14 16.03 -8.40
N SER A 15 -7.87 15.22 -7.65
CA SER A 15 -7.37 14.29 -6.64
C SER A 15 -6.84 12.97 -7.24
N VAL A 16 -5.79 12.42 -6.62
CA VAL A 16 -5.14 11.17 -7.06
C VAL A 16 -5.10 10.16 -5.92
N SER A 17 -5.48 8.91 -6.21
CA SER A 17 -5.44 7.77 -5.28
C SER A 17 -4.40 6.74 -5.71
N LEU A 18 -3.75 6.10 -4.73
CA LEU A 18 -2.92 4.91 -4.93
C LEU A 18 -3.53 3.71 -4.22
N ASP A 19 -3.75 2.61 -4.93
CA ASP A 19 -4.25 1.35 -4.35
C ASP A 19 -3.12 0.32 -4.24
N LEU A 20 -2.82 -0.12 -3.01
CA LEU A 20 -1.76 -1.06 -2.69
C LEU A 20 -2.30 -2.50 -2.69
N GLY A 21 -1.56 -3.42 -3.31
CA GLY A 21 -2.01 -4.80 -3.47
C GLY A 21 -3.23 -4.90 -4.41
N SER A 22 -3.32 -3.98 -5.37
CA SER A 22 -4.50 -3.75 -6.20
C SER A 22 -4.84 -4.88 -7.19
N GLY A 23 -3.96 -5.87 -7.37
CA GLY A 23 -4.04 -6.78 -8.50
C GLY A 23 -3.93 -6.01 -9.82
N LEU A 24 -4.87 -6.24 -10.74
CA LEU A 24 -4.95 -5.52 -12.02
C LEU A 24 -6.09 -4.50 -12.05
N GLU A 25 -6.85 -4.36 -10.96
CA GLU A 25 -8.07 -3.54 -10.90
C GLU A 25 -8.05 -2.68 -9.62
N PRO A 26 -7.42 -1.50 -9.65
CA PRO A 26 -7.34 -0.60 -8.51
C PRO A 26 -8.72 -0.14 -8.05
N ARG A 27 -8.93 -0.17 -6.73
CA ARG A 27 -10.17 0.30 -6.12
C ARG A 27 -10.14 1.80 -5.89
N ASN A 28 -11.28 2.47 -6.07
CA ASN A 28 -11.43 3.92 -5.92
C ASN A 28 -12.59 4.31 -4.97
N PRO A 29 -12.51 4.01 -3.67
CA PRO A 29 -13.59 4.33 -2.73
C PRO A 29 -13.81 5.85 -2.57
N PHE A 30 -12.77 6.66 -2.77
CA PHE A 30 -12.81 8.11 -2.64
C PHE A 30 -13.28 8.84 -3.91
N LYS A 31 -13.49 8.12 -5.01
CA LYS A 31 -13.85 8.70 -6.32
C LYS A 31 -12.83 9.77 -6.76
N ALA A 32 -11.56 9.49 -6.54
CA ALA A 32 -10.47 10.33 -7.00
C ALA A 32 -10.51 10.46 -8.54
N ASP A 33 -10.03 11.58 -9.06
CA ASP A 33 -10.02 11.88 -10.49
C ASP A 33 -9.06 10.98 -11.27
N ALA A 34 -8.00 10.50 -10.62
CA ALA A 34 -7.09 9.49 -11.14
C ALA A 34 -6.75 8.44 -10.07
N VAL A 35 -6.50 7.21 -10.53
CA VAL A 35 -6.12 6.08 -9.65
C VAL A 35 -4.96 5.32 -10.26
N MET A 36 -3.95 5.08 -9.42
CA MET A 36 -2.80 4.22 -9.69
C MET A 36 -2.88 2.97 -8.82
N GLY A 37 -2.29 1.87 -9.28
CA GLY A 37 -2.13 0.65 -8.50
C GLY A 37 -0.67 0.30 -8.27
N VAL A 38 -0.38 -0.37 -7.15
CA VAL A 38 0.85 -1.13 -6.94
C VAL A 38 0.48 -2.57 -6.63
N ASP A 39 1.17 -3.50 -7.26
CA ASP A 39 1.05 -4.92 -7.02
C ASP A 39 2.40 -5.59 -7.32
N ILE A 40 2.57 -6.88 -7.02
CA ILE A 40 3.74 -7.62 -7.53
C ILE A 40 3.68 -7.80 -9.05
N ARG A 41 2.48 -7.67 -9.64
CA ARG A 41 2.22 -7.66 -11.08
C ARG A 41 2.32 -6.23 -11.63
N GLU A 42 2.62 -6.12 -12.92
CA GLU A 42 2.53 -4.85 -13.68
C GLU A 42 1.47 -4.94 -14.77
N SER A 43 0.92 -3.80 -15.17
CA SER A 43 0.03 -3.67 -16.34
C SER A 43 0.78 -3.04 -17.52
N GLU A 44 0.40 -3.42 -18.74
CA GLU A 44 1.05 -2.91 -19.97
C GLU A 44 0.84 -1.39 -20.17
N ASP A 45 -0.28 -0.87 -19.67
CA ASP A 45 -0.63 0.55 -19.76
C ASP A 45 0.03 1.43 -18.67
N GLY A 46 0.75 0.82 -17.73
CA GLY A 46 1.47 1.50 -16.65
C GLY A 46 0.58 2.01 -15.51
N THR A 47 -0.72 1.68 -15.51
CA THR A 47 -1.64 1.99 -14.41
C THR A 47 -1.27 1.22 -13.13
N ILE A 48 -0.70 0.01 -13.27
CA ILE A 48 -0.19 -0.82 -12.17
C ILE A 48 1.33 -0.86 -12.25
N VAL A 49 1.99 -0.38 -11.19
CA VAL A 49 3.44 -0.41 -11.06
C VAL A 49 3.86 -1.59 -10.18
N SER A 50 4.82 -2.40 -10.65
CA SER A 50 5.28 -3.57 -9.91
C SER A 50 6.18 -3.18 -8.72
N ALA A 51 5.84 -3.67 -7.52
CA ALA A 51 6.70 -3.69 -6.35
C ALA A 51 6.26 -4.77 -5.34
N ASP A 52 7.21 -5.48 -4.73
CA ASP A 52 6.96 -6.31 -3.56
C ASP A 52 6.93 -5.44 -2.29
N LEU A 53 5.74 -5.03 -1.89
CA LEU A 53 5.50 -4.13 -0.75
C LEU A 53 5.94 -4.70 0.61
N ALA A 54 6.35 -5.97 0.70
CA ALA A 54 6.98 -6.50 1.91
C ALA A 54 8.45 -6.06 2.04
N ILE A 55 9.12 -5.70 0.95
CA ILE A 55 10.58 -5.45 0.94
C ILE A 55 11.02 -4.27 0.08
N GLU A 56 10.22 -3.83 -0.87
CA GLU A 56 10.52 -2.73 -1.77
C GLU A 56 9.78 -1.46 -1.32
N ALA A 57 10.38 -0.32 -1.66
CA ALA A 57 9.76 0.98 -1.48
C ALA A 57 8.55 1.12 -2.40
N ILE A 58 7.58 1.95 -2.01
CA ILE A 58 6.49 2.33 -2.91
C ILE A 58 7.11 3.15 -4.05
N PRO A 59 6.96 2.75 -5.33
CA PRO A 59 7.72 3.29 -6.46
C PRO A 59 7.22 4.66 -6.96
N PHE A 60 6.96 5.57 -6.03
CA PHE A 60 6.49 6.93 -6.27
C PHE A 60 7.24 7.92 -5.38
N GLU A 61 7.30 9.16 -5.81
CA GLU A 61 7.89 10.26 -5.04
C GLU A 61 7.07 10.57 -3.78
N SER A 62 7.69 11.27 -2.82
CA SER A 62 6.98 11.75 -1.64
C SER A 62 5.86 12.72 -2.01
N ASP A 63 4.83 12.83 -1.16
CA ASP A 63 3.72 13.78 -1.32
C ASP A 63 3.00 13.69 -2.69
N SER A 64 2.87 12.48 -3.25
CA SER A 64 2.30 12.26 -4.59
C SER A 64 0.78 12.06 -4.58
N PHE A 65 0.21 11.53 -3.49
CA PHE A 65 -1.19 11.06 -3.47
C PHE A 65 -2.04 11.76 -2.40
N ASP A 66 -3.29 12.05 -2.74
CA ASP A 66 -4.30 12.54 -1.79
C ASP A 66 -4.86 11.40 -0.95
N PHE A 67 -4.94 10.20 -1.55
CA PHE A 67 -5.46 8.99 -0.91
C PHE A 67 -4.53 7.81 -1.16
N VAL A 68 -4.33 6.98 -0.13
CA VAL A 68 -3.73 5.66 -0.27
C VAL A 68 -4.72 4.64 0.26
N THR A 69 -4.98 3.59 -0.51
CA THR A 69 -5.88 2.50 -0.14
C THR A 69 -5.14 1.17 -0.07
N ALA A 70 -5.59 0.27 0.80
CA ALA A 70 -5.09 -1.09 0.91
C ALA A 70 -6.24 -2.04 1.28
N PHE A 71 -6.59 -2.95 0.38
CA PHE A 71 -7.65 -3.93 0.60
C PHE A 71 -7.06 -5.32 0.69
N ASP A 72 -7.39 -6.03 1.77
CA ASP A 72 -6.95 -7.41 1.97
C ASP A 72 -5.42 -7.58 1.74
N LEU A 73 -4.63 -6.63 2.27
CA LEU A 73 -3.17 -6.53 2.09
C LEU A 73 -2.42 -6.50 3.42
N ILE A 74 -2.84 -5.64 4.35
CA ILE A 74 -2.09 -5.28 5.56
C ILE A 74 -1.82 -6.51 6.46
N GLU A 75 -2.76 -7.46 6.49
CA GLU A 75 -2.65 -8.75 7.17
C GLU A 75 -1.63 -9.71 6.55
N HIS A 76 -1.25 -9.50 5.30
CA HIS A 76 -0.26 -10.30 4.56
C HIS A 76 1.16 -9.73 4.67
N ILE A 77 1.32 -8.50 5.16
CA ILE A 77 2.64 -7.87 5.32
C ILE A 77 3.33 -8.46 6.55
N PRO A 78 4.48 -9.15 6.42
CA PRO A 78 5.16 -9.73 7.56
C PRO A 78 5.56 -8.66 8.60
N ARG A 79 5.52 -9.00 9.88
CA ARG A 79 6.05 -8.08 10.92
C ARG A 79 7.57 -7.98 10.86
N ILE A 80 8.21 -9.11 10.61
CA ILE A 80 9.67 -9.27 10.57
C ILE A 80 10.02 -10.29 9.49
N ILE A 81 11.02 -9.98 8.67
CA ILE A 81 11.72 -10.97 7.84
C ILE A 81 13.23 -10.82 8.01
N TYR A 82 13.99 -11.79 7.50
CA TYR A 82 15.44 -11.73 7.36
C TYR A 82 15.81 -11.90 5.89
N ALA A 83 16.31 -10.83 5.25
CA ALA A 83 16.61 -10.85 3.82
C ALA A 83 17.63 -9.76 3.38
N PRO A 84 18.96 -9.99 3.48
CA PRO A 84 19.64 -10.96 4.36
C PRO A 84 19.61 -10.51 5.83
N GLU A 85 19.45 -9.21 6.07
CA GLU A 85 19.37 -8.60 7.39
C GLU A 85 17.93 -8.55 7.91
N ARG A 86 17.77 -8.35 9.21
CA ARG A 86 16.45 -8.20 9.84
C ARG A 86 15.76 -6.94 9.34
N ARG A 87 14.52 -7.08 8.87
CA ARG A 87 13.65 -5.98 8.42
C ARG A 87 12.35 -5.96 9.20
N PHE A 88 11.78 -4.78 9.36
CA PHE A 88 10.49 -4.57 10.01
C PHE A 88 9.46 -4.17 8.96
N CYS A 89 9.14 -5.10 8.05
CA CYS A 89 8.40 -4.82 6.81
C CYS A 89 7.12 -4.03 7.04
N PHE A 90 6.34 -4.39 8.06
CA PHE A 90 5.11 -3.65 8.37
C PHE A 90 5.37 -2.19 8.76
N VAL A 91 6.40 -1.92 9.56
CA VAL A 91 6.80 -0.54 9.92
C VAL A 91 7.33 0.21 8.70
N GLU A 92 8.16 -0.46 7.90
CA GLU A 92 8.72 0.10 6.67
C GLU A 92 7.61 0.47 5.67
N LEU A 93 6.60 -0.37 5.49
CA LEU A 93 5.44 -0.07 4.66
C LEU A 93 4.64 1.12 5.20
N MET A 94 4.37 1.18 6.51
CA MET A 94 3.67 2.32 7.10
C MET A 94 4.43 3.64 6.89
N ASN A 95 5.76 3.61 6.97
CA ASN A 95 6.61 4.77 6.65
C ASN A 95 6.50 5.16 5.17
N GLU A 96 6.46 4.20 4.26
CA GLU A 96 6.32 4.45 2.83
C GLU A 96 4.93 5.00 2.48
N ILE A 97 3.86 4.47 3.10
CA ILE A 97 2.50 5.02 2.97
C ILE A 97 2.47 6.48 3.42
N TYR A 98 3.08 6.78 4.57
CA TYR A 98 3.20 8.16 5.04
C TYR A 98 4.01 9.03 4.06
N ARG A 99 5.12 8.52 3.52
CA ARG A 99 6.00 9.25 2.60
C ARG A 99 5.26 9.67 1.33
N VAL A 100 4.48 8.77 0.71
CA VAL A 100 3.83 9.05 -0.57
C VAL A 100 2.52 9.83 -0.44
N LEU A 101 1.92 9.89 0.75
CA LEU A 101 0.78 10.74 1.03
C LEU A 101 1.20 12.21 1.07
N LYS A 102 0.40 13.08 0.44
CA LYS A 102 0.49 14.54 0.63
C LYS A 102 0.21 14.90 2.10
N PRO A 103 0.67 16.07 2.58
CA PRO A 103 0.26 16.57 3.89
C PRO A 103 -1.27 16.66 4.00
N GLY A 104 -1.84 15.95 4.97
CA GLY A 104 -3.29 15.86 5.16
C GLY A 104 -4.00 14.82 4.29
N GLY A 105 -3.26 14.03 3.51
CA GLY A 105 -3.80 12.89 2.77
C GLY A 105 -4.35 11.79 3.70
N LEU A 106 -5.21 10.93 3.15
CA LEU A 106 -5.88 9.89 3.92
C LEU A 106 -5.39 8.50 3.51
N PHE A 107 -5.01 7.71 4.52
CA PHE A 107 -4.83 6.27 4.36
C PHE A 107 -6.12 5.54 4.76
N TYR A 108 -6.60 4.65 3.89
CA TYR A 108 -7.72 3.76 4.15
C TYR A 108 -7.31 2.31 3.94
N SER A 109 -7.44 1.50 4.98
CA SER A 109 -7.28 0.05 4.86
C SER A 109 -8.57 -0.68 5.21
N PHE A 110 -8.81 -1.78 4.52
CA PHE A 110 -9.88 -2.72 4.81
C PHE A 110 -9.29 -4.13 4.86
N THR A 111 -9.31 -4.75 6.03
CA THR A 111 -8.66 -6.03 6.31
C THR A 111 -9.42 -6.78 7.41
N PRO A 112 -9.40 -8.12 7.43
CA PRO A 112 -9.84 -8.90 8.57
C PRO A 112 -9.06 -8.55 9.84
N ALA A 113 -9.78 -8.29 10.94
CA ALA A 113 -9.18 -7.93 12.22
C ALA A 113 -9.73 -8.77 13.38
N TYR A 114 -8.95 -8.88 14.46
CA TYR A 114 -9.42 -9.47 15.72
C TYR A 114 -10.68 -8.74 16.22
N PRO A 115 -11.69 -9.47 16.76
CA PRO A 115 -11.74 -10.92 17.02
C PRO A 115 -12.39 -11.76 15.91
N ALA A 116 -12.58 -11.21 14.70
CA ALA A 116 -13.29 -11.92 13.64
C ALA A 116 -12.50 -13.16 13.17
N SER A 117 -13.13 -14.33 13.11
CA SER A 117 -12.47 -15.60 12.74
C SER A 117 -11.74 -15.56 11.39
N ALA A 118 -12.17 -14.66 10.49
CA ALA A 118 -11.50 -14.41 9.22
C ALA A 118 -10.03 -14.01 9.38
N ALA A 119 -9.65 -13.36 10.49
CA ALA A 119 -8.26 -12.98 10.74
C ALA A 119 -7.32 -14.19 10.98
N TRP A 120 -7.82 -15.38 11.33
CA TRP A 120 -6.99 -16.57 11.60
C TRP A 120 -7.18 -17.73 10.63
N ARG A 121 -8.31 -17.79 9.94
CA ARG A 121 -8.65 -18.95 9.11
C ARG A 121 -7.74 -19.06 7.89
N ASP A 122 -7.27 -17.94 7.36
CA ASP A 122 -6.41 -17.91 6.20
C ASP A 122 -4.93 -18.05 6.61
N PRO A 123 -4.20 -19.09 6.17
CA PRO A 123 -2.80 -19.30 6.53
C PRO A 123 -1.85 -18.25 5.92
N THR A 124 -2.33 -17.41 5.00
CA THR A 124 -1.56 -16.29 4.44
C THR A 124 -1.64 -15.03 5.29
N HIS A 125 -2.50 -14.98 6.32
CA HIS A 125 -2.55 -13.88 7.27
C HIS A 125 -1.41 -14.04 8.27
N VAL A 126 -0.29 -13.35 8.00
CA VAL A 126 0.93 -13.42 8.81
C VAL A 126 1.02 -12.28 9.82
N ASN A 127 0.12 -11.30 9.74
CA ASN A 127 0.07 -10.15 10.63
C ASN A 127 -1.36 -9.90 11.12
N ILE A 128 -1.66 -10.38 12.32
CA ILE A 128 -2.99 -10.18 12.92
C ILE A 128 -3.20 -8.71 13.30
N ILE A 129 -4.21 -8.10 12.70
CA ILE A 129 -4.60 -6.70 12.91
C ILE A 129 -5.67 -6.60 14.00
N THR A 130 -5.62 -5.53 14.78
CA THR A 130 -6.59 -5.12 15.78
C THR A 130 -6.99 -3.66 15.54
N ASP A 131 -8.07 -3.21 16.15
CA ASP A 131 -8.45 -1.80 16.22
C ASP A 131 -7.33 -0.91 16.80
N GLU A 132 -6.52 -1.46 17.71
CA GLU A 132 -5.39 -0.74 18.30
C GLU A 132 -4.12 -0.71 17.44
N THR A 133 -4.00 -1.55 16.41
CA THR A 133 -2.74 -1.78 15.68
C THR A 133 -2.17 -0.49 15.09
N PHE A 134 -3.02 0.37 14.55
CA PHE A 134 -2.58 1.60 13.89
C PHE A 134 -2.27 2.73 14.88
N HIS A 135 -2.70 2.65 16.14
CA HIS A 135 -2.44 3.70 17.14
C HIS A 135 -0.97 3.84 17.52
N VAL A 136 -0.07 2.99 17.05
CA VAL A 136 1.38 3.16 17.29
C VAL A 136 2.04 4.02 16.20
N PHE A 137 1.36 4.23 15.07
CA PHE A 137 1.79 5.10 13.97
C PHE A 137 1.02 6.43 14.10
N ARG A 138 1.62 7.40 14.80
CA ARG A 138 1.05 8.74 15.02
C ARG A 138 2.06 9.80 14.64
#